data_AF-A0A2D4UMS4-F1
#
_entry.id   AF-A0A2D4UMS4-F1
#
_cell.length_a   1.000
_cell.length_b   1.000
_cell.length_c   1.000
_cell.angle_alpha   90.00
_cell.angle_beta   90.00
_cell.angle_gamma   90.00
#
_symmetry.space_group_name_H-M   'P 1'
#
loop_
_entity.id
_entity.type
_entity.pdbx_description
1 polymer ?
#
loop_
_entity_poly.entity_id
_entity_poly.type
_entity_poly.pdbx_seq_one_letter_code
_entity_poly.pdbx_strand_id
1 'polypeptide(L)'
;MKFSNNEFLDFILERLEPINGITWGRMFGGFVVRRHHLPIGLIFGDELYFKVNDRNLGDYKLLNSEPFSYQKKGKTINISNWRVPVEVLEDADTLIDWALKAYLAAEDATIK
;
A
#
# COMPACT_ATOMS: atom_id res chain seq x y z
N MET A 1 -12.79 4.41 -13.58
CA MET A 1 -11.90 5.45 -14.15
C MET A 1 -10.55 4.79 -14.37
N LYS A 2 -9.92 4.89 -15.54
CA LYS A 2 -8.55 4.35 -15.74
C LYS A 2 -7.57 5.51 -15.59
N PHE A 3 -6.73 5.43 -14.57
CA PHE A 3 -5.62 6.35 -14.41
C PHE A 3 -4.39 5.78 -15.13
N SER A 4 -3.47 6.62 -15.57
CA SER A 4 -2.10 6.17 -15.75
C SER A 4 -1.46 5.95 -14.36
N ASN A 5 -0.47 5.06 -14.25
CA ASN A 5 0.21 4.80 -12.98
C ASN A 5 0.72 6.10 -12.30
N ASN A 6 1.10 7.13 -13.07
CA ASN A 6 1.53 8.43 -12.53
C ASN A 6 0.35 9.22 -11.95
N GLU A 7 -0.78 9.31 -12.64
CA GLU A 7 -1.98 10.02 -12.13
C GLU A 7 -2.54 9.33 -10.89
N PHE A 8 -2.51 8.00 -10.85
CA PHE A 8 -2.93 7.26 -9.65
C PHE A 8 -1.96 7.50 -8.49
N LEU A 9 -0.65 7.57 -8.75
CA LEU A 9 0.33 7.98 -7.75
C LEU A 9 0.01 9.37 -7.19
N ASP A 10 -0.20 10.36 -8.06
CA ASP A 10 -0.49 11.74 -7.63
C ASP A 10 -1.76 11.79 -6.78
N PHE A 11 -2.83 11.10 -7.20
CA PHE A 11 -4.06 10.95 -6.43
C PHE A 11 -3.86 10.35 -5.04
N ILE A 12 -3.01 9.32 -4.92
CA ILE A 12 -2.68 8.70 -3.62
C ILE A 12 -1.85 9.66 -2.77
N LEU A 13 -0.88 10.36 -3.35
CA LEU A 13 -0.04 11.31 -2.62
C LEU A 13 -0.84 12.50 -2.08
N GLU A 14 -1.81 13.01 -2.84
CA GLU A 14 -2.71 14.07 -2.39
C GLU A 14 -3.53 13.62 -1.17
N ARG A 15 -4.05 12.39 -1.18
CA ARG A 15 -4.81 11.85 -0.04
C ARG A 15 -3.97 11.56 1.19
N LEU A 16 -2.70 11.20 1.00
CA LEU A 16 -1.77 10.92 2.09
C LEU A 16 -0.99 12.16 2.56
N GLU A 17 -1.25 13.33 1.97
CA GLU A 17 -0.58 14.61 2.31
C GLU A 17 -0.59 14.93 3.81
N PRO A 18 -1.68 14.67 4.57
CA PRO A 18 -1.70 14.93 6.01
C PRO A 18 -0.70 14.09 6.83
N ILE A 19 -0.17 13.01 6.24
CA ILE A 19 0.81 12.14 6.89
C ILE A 19 2.22 12.67 6.62
N ASN A 20 2.88 13.18 7.66
CA ASN A 20 4.27 13.57 7.55
C ASN A 20 5.18 12.40 7.13
N GLY A 21 6.12 12.70 6.23
CA GLY A 21 7.20 11.81 5.83
C GLY A 21 6.86 10.85 4.69
N ILE A 22 5.73 11.03 4.00
CA ILE A 22 5.40 10.24 2.82
C ILE A 22 6.37 10.57 1.68
N THR A 23 6.99 9.53 1.13
CA THR A 23 7.85 9.62 -0.06
C THR A 23 7.54 8.45 -1.00
N TRP A 24 7.98 8.54 -2.25
CA TRP A 24 7.77 7.49 -3.22
C TRP A 24 9.03 7.22 -4.06
N GLY A 25 9.05 6.08 -4.74
CA GLY A 25 10.07 5.77 -5.74
C GLY A 25 9.55 4.74 -6.76
N ARG A 26 10.26 4.55 -7.87
CA ARG A 26 9.91 3.54 -8.86
C ARG A 26 10.30 2.14 -8.38
N MET A 27 9.41 1.16 -8.53
CA MET A 27 9.68 -0.23 -8.17
C MET A 27 8.78 -1.20 -8.95
N PHE A 28 9.36 -2.26 -9.53
CA PHE A 28 8.63 -3.34 -10.22
C PHE A 28 7.62 -2.89 -11.29
N GLY A 29 7.90 -1.84 -12.07
CA GLY A 29 6.97 -1.34 -13.09
C GLY A 29 5.82 -0.51 -12.53
N GLY A 30 5.81 -0.24 -11.23
CA GLY A 30 4.93 0.72 -10.56
C GLY A 30 5.73 1.57 -9.57
N PHE A 31 5.13 1.83 -8.41
CA PHE A 31 5.72 2.67 -7.38
C PHE A 31 5.76 1.97 -6.03
N VAL A 32 6.74 2.36 -5.22
CA VAL A 32 6.78 2.04 -3.80
C VAL A 32 6.46 3.32 -3.04
N VAL A 33 5.58 3.20 -2.05
CA VAL A 33 5.21 4.26 -1.12
C VAL A 33 5.92 3.99 0.20
N ARG A 34 6.58 5.02 0.73
CA ARG A 34 7.33 4.97 1.97
C ARG A 34 6.81 6.01 2.93
N ARG A 35 6.95 5.74 4.22
CA ARG A 35 6.93 6.76 5.26
C ARG A 35 8.28 6.77 5.94
N HIS A 36 8.94 7.91 5.95
CA HIS A 36 10.35 8.05 6.29
C HIS A 36 11.21 7.10 5.43
N HIS A 37 11.89 6.14 6.05
CA HIS A 37 12.76 5.18 5.37
C HIS A 37 12.09 3.83 5.11
N LEU A 38 10.86 3.61 5.61
CA LEU A 38 10.20 2.31 5.58
C LEU A 38 9.20 2.19 4.41
N PRO A 39 9.25 1.12 3.61
CA PRO A 39 8.22 0.83 2.63
C PRO A 39 6.94 0.40 3.34
N ILE A 40 5.89 1.19 3.17
CA ILE A 40 4.56 0.94 3.76
C ILE A 40 3.56 0.44 2.72
N GLY A 41 3.85 0.62 1.43
CA GLY A 41 2.97 0.19 0.35
C GLY A 41 3.61 0.22 -1.01
N LEU A 42 2.84 -0.17 -2.01
CA LEU A 42 3.19 -0.09 -3.42
C LEU A 42 1.95 0.19 -4.25
N ILE A 43 2.17 0.79 -5.42
CA ILE A 43 1.19 0.97 -6.47
C ILE A 43 1.60 0.09 -7.64
N PHE A 44 0.69 -0.76 -8.10
CA PHE A 44 0.92 -1.64 -9.23
C PHE A 44 -0.39 -1.92 -9.97
N GLY A 45 -0.42 -1.70 -11.29
CA GLY A 45 -1.61 -1.93 -12.10
C GLY A 45 -2.81 -1.09 -11.68
N ASP A 46 -2.58 0.20 -11.39
CA ASP A 46 -3.59 1.15 -10.90
C ASP A 46 -4.28 0.76 -9.58
N GLU A 47 -3.61 -0.06 -8.77
CA GLU A 47 -4.08 -0.47 -7.46
C GLU A 47 -3.05 -0.16 -6.39
N LEU A 48 -3.54 0.29 -5.22
CA LEU A 48 -2.72 0.53 -4.03
C LEU A 48 -2.71 -0.73 -3.17
N TYR A 49 -1.53 -1.05 -2.64
CA TYR A 49 -1.34 -2.15 -1.72
C TYR A 49 -0.55 -1.68 -0.52
N PHE A 50 -1.01 -2.00 0.69
CA PHE A 50 -0.34 -1.64 1.94
C PHE A 50 0.24 -2.85 2.64
N LYS A 51 1.30 -2.61 3.43
CA LYS A 51 1.96 -3.59 4.27
C LYS A 51 0.99 -4.11 5.33
N VAL A 52 0.94 -5.43 5.48
CA VAL A 52 0.05 -6.13 6.41
C VAL A 52 0.84 -7.09 7.28
N ASN A 53 0.47 -7.14 8.55
CA ASN A 53 0.88 -8.16 9.51
C ASN A 53 -0.35 -8.60 10.32
N ASP A 54 -0.15 -9.42 11.35
CA ASP A 54 -1.24 -9.97 12.16
C ASP A 54 -2.11 -8.89 12.85
N ARG A 55 -1.59 -7.67 13.03
CA ARG A 55 -2.28 -6.58 13.75
C ARG A 55 -3.34 -5.88 12.91
N ASN A 56 -3.13 -5.78 11.60
CA ASN A 56 -4.05 -5.11 10.69
C ASN A 56 -4.73 -6.05 9.68
N LEU A 57 -4.35 -7.34 9.62
CA LEU A 57 -4.94 -8.32 8.70
C LEU A 57 -6.47 -8.46 8.82
N GLY A 58 -7.02 -8.24 10.02
CA GLY A 58 -8.47 -8.29 10.26
C GLY A 58 -9.24 -7.28 9.39
N ASP A 59 -8.72 -6.06 9.24
CA ASP A 59 -9.36 -4.98 8.47
C ASP A 59 -9.49 -5.37 6.98
N TYR A 60 -8.44 -5.99 6.43
CA TYR A 60 -8.41 -6.45 5.04
C TYR A 60 -9.36 -7.63 4.81
N LYS A 61 -9.38 -8.60 5.73
CA LYS A 61 -10.27 -9.76 5.64
C LYS A 61 -11.74 -9.38 5.74
N LEU A 62 -12.08 -8.41 6.59
CA LEU A 62 -13.46 -7.93 6.75
C LEU A 62 -14.02 -7.39 5.43
N LEU A 63 -13.18 -6.77 4.62
CA LEU A 63 -13.53 -6.21 3.31
C LEU A 63 -13.23 -7.17 2.14
N ASN A 64 -12.99 -8.45 2.41
CA ASN A 64 -12.64 -9.48 1.40
C ASN A 64 -11.49 -9.04 0.48
N SER A 65 -10.50 -8.34 1.03
CA SER A 65 -9.32 -7.93 0.26
C SER A 65 -8.39 -9.11 0.02
N GLU A 66 -7.51 -8.97 -0.98
CA GLU A 66 -6.60 -10.01 -1.46
C GLU A 66 -5.13 -9.59 -1.28
N PRO A 67 -4.23 -10.56 -0.99
CA PRO A 67 -2.81 -10.31 -0.93
C PRO A 67 -2.24 -10.01 -2.33
N PHE A 68 -1.20 -9.17 -2.36
CA PHE A 68 -0.44 -8.90 -3.57
C PHE A 68 0.34 -10.14 -3.99
N SER A 69 0.20 -10.51 -5.26
CA SER A 69 1.01 -11.53 -5.91
C SER A 69 1.40 -11.07 -7.31
N TYR A 70 2.64 -11.37 -7.73
CA TYR A 70 3.08 -11.08 -9.10
C TYR A 70 4.04 -12.14 -9.62
N GLN A 71 4.08 -12.30 -10.95
CA GLN A 71 5.00 -13.23 -11.61
C GLN A 71 6.34 -12.55 -11.92
N LYS A 72 7.43 -13.20 -11.51
CA LYS A 72 8.80 -12.78 -11.85
C LYS A 72 9.62 -14.00 -12.27
N LYS A 73 10.06 -14.02 -13.53
CA LYS A 73 10.85 -15.13 -14.12
C LYS A 73 10.21 -16.51 -13.89
N GLY A 74 8.90 -16.61 -14.10
CA GLY A 74 8.12 -17.85 -13.92
C GLY A 74 7.89 -18.27 -12.46
N LYS A 75 8.19 -17.41 -11.49
CA LYS A 75 7.89 -17.64 -10.06
C LYS A 75 6.88 -16.60 -9.56
N THR A 76 5.87 -17.07 -8.81
CA THR A 76 5.01 -16.20 -8.02
C THR A 76 5.78 -15.64 -6.84
N ILE A 77 5.86 -14.32 -6.75
CA ILE A 77 6.40 -13.62 -5.59
C ILE A 77 5.20 -13.08 -4.79
N ASN A 78 5.12 -13.51 -3.53
CA ASN A 78 4.18 -12.98 -2.55
C ASN A 78 4.97 -12.13 -1.57
N ILE A 79 4.49 -10.93 -1.31
CA ILE A 79 4.95 -10.09 -0.22
C ILE A 79 3.74 -9.79 0.65
N SER A 80 3.97 -9.51 1.93
CA SER A 80 2.91 -9.20 2.91
C SER A 80 2.28 -7.83 2.67
N ASN A 81 1.87 -7.55 1.45
CA ASN A 81 1.08 -6.39 1.09
C ASN A 81 -0.28 -6.86 0.61
N TRP A 82 -1.35 -6.13 0.95
CA TRP A 82 -2.71 -6.46 0.57
C TRP A 82 -3.35 -5.27 -0.12
N ARG A 83 -4.27 -5.56 -1.04
CA ARG A 83 -4.96 -4.53 -1.83
C ARG A 83 -5.73 -3.61 -0.89
N VAL A 84 -5.65 -2.31 -1.08
CA VAL A 84 -6.52 -1.36 -0.39
C VAL A 84 -7.87 -1.36 -1.11
N PRO A 85 -8.98 -1.73 -0.43
CA PRO A 85 -10.31 -1.74 -1.05
C PRO A 85 -10.72 -0.35 -1.55
N VAL A 86 -11.62 -0.31 -2.54
CA VAL A 86 -12.07 0.96 -3.13
C VAL A 86 -12.78 1.83 -2.11
N GLU A 87 -13.54 1.23 -1.20
CA GLU A 87 -14.27 1.89 -0.13
C GLU A 87 -13.31 2.62 0.83
N VAL A 88 -12.11 2.07 1.04
CA VAL A 88 -11.05 2.70 1.83
C VAL A 88 -10.34 3.79 1.03
N LEU A 89 -10.14 3.61 -0.28
CA LEU A 89 -9.53 4.63 -1.14
C LEU A 89 -10.40 5.88 -1.30
N GLU A 90 -11.72 5.73 -1.30
CA GLU A 90 -12.67 6.83 -1.46
C GLU A 90 -12.75 7.73 -0.22
N ASP A 91 -12.57 7.16 0.97
CA ASP A 91 -12.57 7.87 2.25
C ASP A 91 -11.14 8.25 2.68
N ALA A 92 -10.81 9.54 2.63
CA ALA A 92 -9.47 10.03 2.90
C ALA A 92 -8.99 9.76 4.34
N ASP A 93 -9.87 9.90 5.33
CA ASP A 93 -9.52 9.69 6.74
C ASP A 93 -9.26 8.19 7.02
N THR A 94 -10.08 7.33 6.42
CA THR A 94 -9.92 5.87 6.51
C THR A 94 -8.64 5.42 5.82
N LEU A 95 -8.33 6.00 4.65
CA LEU A 95 -7.07 5.72 3.95
C LEU A 95 -5.85 6.13 4.79
N ILE A 96 -5.92 7.27 5.46
CA ILE A 96 -4.85 7.74 6.35
C ILE A 96 -4.65 6.77 7.52
N ASP A 97 -5.72 6.33 8.18
CA ASP A 97 -5.64 5.32 9.25
C ASP A 97 -4.97 4.02 8.76
N TRP A 98 -5.36 3.54 7.58
CA TRP A 98 -4.78 2.33 6.99
C TRP A 98 -3.30 2.49 6.64
N ALA A 99 -2.89 3.66 6.14
CA ALA A 99 -1.49 3.97 5.87
C ALA A 99 -0.64 4.02 7.15
N LEU A 100 -1.20 4.55 8.25
CA LEU A 100 -0.53 4.56 9.56
C LEU A 100 -0.42 3.14 10.15
N LYS A 101 -1.46 2.32 10.04
CA LYS A 101 -1.41 0.89 10.41
C LYS A 101 -0.36 0.13 9.58
N ALA A 102 -0.26 0.43 8.29
CA ALA A 102 0.76 -0.16 7.42
C ALA A 102 2.17 0.25 7.81
N TYR A 103 2.36 1.49 8.28
CA TYR A 103 3.63 1.95 8.83
C TYR A 103 4.01 1.18 10.10
N LEU A 104 3.08 0.99 11.05
CA LEU A 104 3.32 0.17 12.24
C LEU A 104 3.68 -1.28 11.88
N ALA A 105 2.99 -1.86 10.88
CA ALA A 105 3.31 -3.19 10.38
C ALA A 105 4.71 -3.27 9.72
N ALA A 106 5.16 -2.18 9.08
CA ALA A 106 6.50 -2.09 8.54
C ALA A 106 7.56 -1.96 9.64
N GLU A 107 7.30 -1.18 10.70
CA GLU A 107 8.19 -1.08 11.88
C GLU A 107 8.38 -2.44 12.56
N ASP A 108 7.29 -3.18 12.80
CA ASP A 108 7.32 -4.52 13.40
C ASP A 108 8.17 -5.51 12.58
N ALA A 109 8.25 -5.33 11.26
CA ALA A 109 9.07 -6.18 10.39
C ALA A 109 10.58 -5.89 10.47
N THR A 110 10.97 -4.73 11.00
CA THR A 110 12.39 -4.34 11.15
C THR A 110 13.00 -4.76 12.48
N ILE A 111 12.18 -5.05 13.50
CA ILE A 111 12.62 -5.40 14.87
C ILE A 111 12.88 -6.92 14.98
N LYS A 112 13.29 -7.59 13.90
CA LYS A 112 13.57 -9.03 13.88
C LYS A 112 15.05 -9.35 13.95
#